data_AF-A0AAV3BNZ8-F1
#
_entry.id   AF-A0AAV3BNZ8-F1
#
_cell.length_a   1.000
_cell.length_b   1.000
_cell.length_c   1.000
_cell.angle_alpha   90.00
_cell.angle_beta   90.00
_cell.angle_gamma   90.00
#
_symmetry.space_group_name_H-M   'P 1'
#
loop_
_entity.id
_entity.type
_entity.pdbx_description
1 polymer ?
#
loop_
_entity_poly.entity_id
_entity_poly.type
_entity_poly.pdbx_seq_one_letter_code
_entity_poly.pdbx_strand_id
1 'polypeptide(L)'
;MLKTILKLIIKVLESKLQKSGLEEKIIRNKQYIDVAKHVWYIVEENFRITESVEKKLSSKADEFNKIMLDKFPELTISDISELRQSIAGEVNKGKEAVLENSEILKKLQEENEQLKSKNIDLESKLAAISNYVPVENK
;
A
#
# COMPACT_ATOMS: atom_id res chain seq x y z
N MET A 1 -16.72 -37.46 26.21
CA MET A 1 -17.96 -36.67 26.22
C MET A 1 -17.77 -35.25 25.68
N LEU A 2 -16.81 -34.46 26.18
CA LEU A 2 -16.56 -33.09 25.71
C LEU A 2 -16.29 -32.99 24.19
N LYS A 3 -15.44 -33.86 23.64
CA LYS A 3 -15.17 -33.94 22.17
C LYS A 3 -16.42 -34.22 21.34
N THR A 4 -17.34 -35.03 21.86
CA THR A 4 -18.59 -35.38 21.18
C THR A 4 -19.53 -34.18 21.15
N ILE A 5 -19.64 -33.45 22.27
CA ILE A 5 -20.42 -32.22 22.38
C ILE A 5 -19.86 -31.15 21.42
N LEU A 6 -18.54 -30.97 21.38
CA LEU A 6 -17.89 -30.03 20.45
C LEU A 6 -18.19 -30.36 18.98
N LYS A 7 -18.11 -31.64 18.58
CA LYS A 7 -18.47 -32.08 17.22
C LYS A 7 -19.92 -31.77 16.86
N LEU A 8 -20.85 -31.96 17.80
CA LEU A 8 -22.26 -31.63 17.59
C LEU A 8 -22.47 -30.13 17.42
N ILE A 9 -21.80 -29.30 18.23
CA ILE A 9 -21.87 -27.84 18.12
C ILE A 9 -21.35 -27.36 16.76
N ILE A 10 -20.19 -27.86 16.32
CA ILE A 10 -19.62 -27.54 14.99
C ILE A 10 -20.62 -27.88 13.88
N LYS A 11 -21.20 -29.08 13.91
CA LYS A 11 -22.15 -29.53 12.90
C LYS A 11 -23.43 -28.68 12.85
N VAL A 12 -23.91 -28.20 14.01
CA VAL A 12 -25.07 -27.30 14.08
C VAL A 12 -24.72 -25.91 13.51
N LEU A 13 -23.51 -25.41 13.78
CA LEU A 13 -23.04 -24.14 13.23
C LEU A 13 -22.87 -24.20 11.70
N GLU A 14 -22.23 -25.24 11.18
CA GLU A 14 -22.10 -25.49 9.73
C GLU A 14 -23.48 -25.55 9.06
N SER A 15 -24.42 -26.30 9.63
CA SER A 15 -25.79 -26.38 9.08
C SER A 15 -26.52 -25.03 9.10
N LYS A 16 -26.32 -24.20 10.13
CA LYS A 16 -26.89 -22.85 10.20
C LYS A 16 -26.23 -21.89 9.19
N LEU A 17 -24.92 -22.00 8.99
CA LEU A 17 -24.18 -21.23 7.98
C LEU A 17 -24.65 -21.56 6.57
N GLN A 18 -24.81 -22.85 6.24
CA GLN A 18 -25.35 -23.30 4.96
C GLN A 18 -26.79 -22.84 4.76
N LYS A 19 -27.68 -23.06 5.75
CA LYS A 19 -29.10 -22.68 5.66
C LYS A 19 -29.33 -21.17 5.53
N SER A 20 -28.43 -20.35 6.07
CA SER A 20 -28.53 -18.89 5.95
C SER A 20 -27.99 -18.36 4.62
N GLY A 21 -27.38 -19.21 3.79
CA GLY A 21 -26.71 -18.79 2.55
C GLY A 21 -25.48 -17.91 2.79
N LEU A 22 -24.98 -17.84 4.03
CA LEU A 22 -23.88 -16.96 4.40
C LEU A 22 -22.56 -17.41 3.76
N GLU A 23 -22.34 -18.74 3.67
CA GLU A 23 -21.18 -19.30 2.96
C GLU A 23 -21.12 -18.86 1.50
N GLU A 24 -22.25 -18.94 0.80
CA GLU A 24 -22.37 -18.51 -0.59
C GLU A 24 -22.10 -17.01 -0.74
N LYS A 25 -22.66 -16.18 0.16
CA LYS A 25 -22.38 -14.73 0.19
C LYS A 25 -20.90 -14.42 0.45
N ILE A 26 -20.25 -15.14 1.36
CA ILE A 26 -18.82 -14.97 1.67
C ILE A 26 -17.97 -15.35 0.46
N ILE A 27 -18.25 -16.48 -0.18
CA ILE A 27 -17.54 -16.95 -1.38
C ILE A 27 -17.70 -15.94 -2.52
N ARG A 28 -18.92 -15.46 -2.74
CA ARG A 28 -19.23 -14.49 -3.79
C ARG A 28 -18.55 -13.14 -3.55
N ASN A 29 -18.55 -12.67 -2.29
CA ASN A 29 -17.83 -11.46 -1.93
C ASN A 29 -16.31 -11.58 -2.15
N LYS A 30 -15.73 -12.74 -1.83
CA LYS A 30 -14.32 -13.02 -2.12
C LYS A 30 -14.04 -12.97 -3.63
N GLN A 31 -14.90 -13.57 -4.44
CA GLN A 31 -14.77 -13.52 -5.90
C GLN A 31 -14.80 -12.08 -6.43
N TYR A 32 -15.68 -11.23 -5.89
CA TYR A 32 -15.72 -9.81 -6.28
C TYR A 32 -14.40 -9.10 -5.97
N ILE A 33 -13.83 -9.31 -4.79
CA ILE A 33 -12.55 -8.70 -4.40
C ILE A 33 -11.42 -9.17 -5.31
N ASP A 34 -11.32 -10.48 -5.56
CA ASP A 34 -10.24 -11.04 -6.38
C ASP A 34 -10.30 -10.52 -7.82
N VAL A 35 -11.51 -10.47 -8.40
CA VAL A 35 -11.70 -9.92 -9.75
C VAL A 35 -11.47 -8.42 -9.78
N ALA A 36 -11.98 -7.68 -8.79
CA ALA A 36 -11.77 -6.24 -8.69
C ALA A 36 -10.28 -5.90 -8.61
N LYS A 37 -9.46 -6.68 -7.88
CA LYS A 37 -8.00 -6.52 -7.86
C LYS A 37 -7.39 -6.73 -9.24
N HIS A 38 -7.81 -7.75 -9.95
CA HIS A 38 -7.33 -7.99 -11.31
C HIS A 38 -7.71 -6.86 -12.27
N VAL A 39 -8.96 -6.37 -12.20
CA VAL A 39 -9.43 -5.24 -13.01
C VAL A 39 -8.64 -3.97 -12.69
N TRP A 40 -8.32 -3.72 -11.41
CA TRP A 40 -7.47 -2.59 -11.02
C TRP A 40 -6.14 -2.59 -11.77
N TYR A 41 -5.44 -3.74 -11.82
CA TYR A 41 -4.17 -3.84 -12.54
C TYR A 41 -4.32 -3.68 -14.05
N ILE A 42 -5.38 -4.22 -14.65
CA ILE A 42 -5.68 -4.04 -16.08
C ILE A 42 -5.84 -2.55 -16.40
N VAL A 43 -6.66 -1.85 -15.61
CA VAL A 43 -6.92 -0.41 -15.81
C VAL A 43 -5.64 0.40 -15.60
N GLU A 44 -4.87 0.13 -14.55
CA GLU A 44 -3.59 0.81 -14.31
C GLU A 44 -2.63 0.63 -15.50
N GLU A 45 -2.51 -0.60 -16.01
CA GLU A 45 -1.63 -0.91 -17.12
C GLU A 45 -2.10 -0.24 -18.43
N ASN A 46 -3.40 -0.32 -18.72
CA ASN A 46 -3.99 0.33 -19.90
C ASN A 46 -3.67 1.83 -19.92
N PHE A 47 -3.84 2.51 -18.79
CA PHE A 47 -3.53 3.95 -18.69
C PHE A 47 -2.03 4.24 -18.70
N ARG A 48 -1.18 3.29 -18.29
CA ARG A 48 0.29 3.42 -18.36
C ARG A 48 0.80 3.40 -19.80
N ILE A 49 0.24 2.52 -20.64
CA ILE A 49 0.67 2.33 -22.04
C ILE A 49 -0.08 3.20 -23.04
N THR A 50 -1.15 3.90 -22.61
CA THR A 50 -1.97 4.71 -23.52
C THR A 50 -1.31 6.05 -23.80
N GLU A 51 -0.83 6.21 -25.04
CA GLU A 51 -0.17 7.44 -25.53
C GLU A 51 -1.14 8.47 -26.13
N SER A 52 -2.36 8.08 -26.55
CA SER A 52 -3.28 8.99 -27.25
C SER A 52 -4.21 9.79 -26.32
N VAL A 53 -4.39 11.08 -26.62
CA VAL A 53 -5.24 12.03 -25.87
C VAL A 53 -6.72 11.61 -25.91
N GLU A 54 -7.17 11.00 -27.00
CA GLU A 54 -8.56 10.54 -27.18
C GLU A 54 -8.92 9.35 -26.27
N LYS A 55 -7.96 8.47 -25.96
CA LYS A 55 -8.15 7.37 -25.00
C LYS A 55 -8.03 7.82 -23.54
N LYS A 56 -7.51 9.02 -23.27
CA LYS A 56 -7.51 9.66 -21.94
C LYS A 56 -8.86 10.29 -21.56
N LEU A 57 -9.85 10.28 -22.47
CA LEU A 57 -11.14 10.92 -22.21
C LEU A 57 -11.98 10.17 -21.16
N SER A 58 -11.81 8.84 -21.04
CA SER A 58 -12.38 8.06 -19.93
C SER A 58 -11.48 8.13 -18.70
N SER A 59 -12.06 8.24 -17.51
CA SER A 59 -11.29 8.12 -16.27
C SER A 59 -11.00 6.65 -15.94
N LYS A 60 -9.90 6.40 -15.19
CA LYS A 60 -9.61 5.06 -14.63
C LYS A 60 -10.80 4.51 -13.83
N ALA A 61 -11.51 5.40 -13.14
CA ALA A 61 -12.70 5.06 -12.37
C ALA A 61 -13.84 4.54 -13.26
N ASP A 62 -14.07 5.15 -14.42
CA ASP A 62 -15.12 4.75 -15.36
C ASP A 62 -14.79 3.42 -16.04
N GLU A 63 -13.53 3.23 -16.45
CA GLU A 63 -13.09 1.98 -17.08
C GLU A 63 -13.16 0.80 -16.09
N PHE A 64 -12.76 1.03 -14.84
CA PHE A 64 -12.92 0.05 -13.77
C PHE A 64 -14.40 -0.31 -13.55
N ASN A 65 -15.27 0.71 -13.45
CA ASN A 65 -16.70 0.52 -13.23
C ASN A 65 -17.34 -0.28 -14.36
N LYS A 66 -17.00 0.06 -15.60
CA LYS A 66 -17.49 -0.64 -16.80
C LYS A 66 -17.11 -2.11 -16.77
N ILE A 67 -15.83 -2.43 -16.58
CA ILE A 67 -15.35 -3.82 -16.59
C ILE A 67 -15.98 -4.63 -15.45
N MET A 68 -16.16 -4.02 -14.27
CA MET A 68 -16.79 -4.67 -13.13
C MET A 68 -18.28 -4.95 -13.36
N LEU A 69 -19.03 -4.00 -13.91
CA LEU A 69 -20.44 -4.20 -14.27
C LEU A 69 -20.62 -5.26 -15.37
N ASP A 70 -19.73 -5.29 -16.36
CA ASP A 70 -19.77 -6.31 -17.41
C ASP A 70 -19.57 -7.72 -16.85
N LYS A 71 -18.80 -7.87 -15.77
CA LYS A 71 -18.52 -9.17 -15.11
C LYS A 71 -19.56 -9.53 -14.05
N PHE A 72 -20.08 -8.53 -13.34
CA PHE A 72 -21.02 -8.69 -12.23
C PHE A 72 -22.15 -7.67 -12.37
N PRO A 73 -23.09 -7.89 -13.32
CA PRO A 73 -24.19 -6.96 -13.58
C PRO A 73 -25.16 -6.78 -12.40
N GLU A 74 -25.10 -7.68 -11.41
CA GLU A 74 -25.84 -7.58 -10.16
C GLU A 74 -25.29 -6.55 -9.17
N LEU A 75 -24.04 -6.10 -9.35
CA LEU A 75 -23.44 -5.11 -8.46
C LEU A 75 -23.93 -3.71 -8.80
N THR A 76 -24.16 -2.91 -7.77
CA THR A 76 -24.44 -1.48 -7.96
C THR A 76 -23.14 -0.70 -8.17
N ILE A 77 -23.25 0.50 -8.74
CA ILE A 77 -22.10 1.42 -8.83
C ILE A 77 -21.51 1.74 -7.45
N SER A 78 -22.36 1.77 -6.41
CA SER A 78 -21.88 1.99 -5.03
C SER A 78 -20.99 0.84 -4.58
N ASP A 79 -21.44 -0.41 -4.75
CA ASP A 79 -20.66 -1.60 -4.38
C ASP A 79 -19.32 -1.63 -5.11
N ILE A 80 -19.33 -1.31 -6.41
CA ILE A 80 -18.11 -1.27 -7.22
C ILE A 80 -17.17 -0.14 -6.78
N SER A 81 -17.72 1.02 -6.40
CA SER A 81 -16.93 2.13 -5.88
C SER A 81 -16.26 1.78 -4.54
N GLU A 82 -16.96 1.08 -3.65
CA GLU A 82 -16.40 0.60 -2.39
C GLU A 82 -15.28 -0.43 -2.62
N LEU A 83 -15.49 -1.40 -3.53
CA LEU A 83 -14.46 -2.35 -3.94
C LEU A 83 -13.21 -1.62 -4.46
N ARG A 84 -13.41 -0.64 -5.35
CA ARG A 84 -12.33 0.17 -5.92
C ARG A 84 -11.56 0.93 -4.84
N GLN A 85 -12.25 1.58 -3.91
CA GLN A 85 -11.62 2.33 -2.81
C GLN A 85 -10.84 1.41 -1.87
N SER A 86 -11.41 0.26 -1.52
CA SER A 86 -10.75 -0.74 -0.68
C SER A 86 -9.44 -1.23 -1.31
N ILE A 87 -9.47 -1.55 -2.61
CA ILE A 87 -8.28 -1.97 -3.36
C ILE A 87 -7.28 -0.84 -3.48
N ALA A 88 -7.71 0.39 -3.77
CA ALA A 88 -6.82 1.55 -3.82
C ALA A 88 -6.06 1.72 -2.50
N GLY A 89 -6.76 1.60 -1.36
CA GLY A 89 -6.16 1.64 -0.04
C GLY A 89 -5.16 0.50 0.18
N GLU A 90 -5.49 -0.73 -0.19
CA GLU A 90 -4.58 -1.88 -0.08
C GLU A 90 -3.32 -1.71 -0.94
N VAL A 91 -3.49 -1.32 -2.21
CA VAL A 91 -2.39 -1.17 -3.18
C VAL A 91 -1.48 0.02 -2.82
N ASN A 92 -2.03 1.11 -2.30
CA ASN A 92 -1.25 2.32 -2.00
C ASN A 92 -0.60 2.33 -0.61
N LYS A 93 -1.05 1.49 0.34
CA LYS A 93 -0.43 1.36 1.67
C LYS A 93 1.08 1.15 1.62
N GLY A 94 1.58 0.38 0.64
CA GLY A 94 3.02 0.16 0.47
C GLY A 94 3.78 1.35 -0.14
N LYS A 95 3.09 2.21 -0.90
CA LYS A 95 3.71 3.37 -1.56
C LYS A 95 3.92 4.53 -0.60
N GLU A 96 2.98 4.77 0.30
CA GLU A 96 3.09 5.79 1.34
C GLU A 96 4.33 5.54 2.21
N ALA A 97 4.52 4.32 2.70
CA ALA A 97 5.70 3.94 3.49
C ALA A 97 7.03 4.13 2.74
N VAL A 98 7.05 3.88 1.42
CA VAL A 98 8.26 4.09 0.60
C VAL A 98 8.56 5.57 0.41
N LEU A 99 7.55 6.41 0.19
CA LEU A 99 7.71 7.85 0.05
C LEU A 99 8.23 8.49 1.34
N GLU A 100 7.62 8.15 2.49
CA GLU A 100 8.07 8.62 3.80
C GLU A 100 9.53 8.23 4.08
N ASN A 101 9.90 6.98 3.79
CA ASN A 101 11.29 6.52 3.93
C ASN A 101 12.25 7.30 3.03
N SER A 102 11.84 7.63 1.79
CA SER A 102 12.67 8.42 0.87
C SER A 102 12.92 9.83 1.40
N GLU A 103 11.91 10.47 1.98
CA GLU A 103 12.05 11.80 2.58
C GLU A 103 12.97 11.77 3.80
N ILE A 104 12.81 10.76 4.67
CA ILE A 104 13.69 10.55 5.83
C ILE A 104 15.13 10.33 5.39
N LEU A 105 15.37 9.50 4.37
CA LEU A 105 16.71 9.24 3.83
C LEU A 105 17.37 10.52 3.31
N LYS A 106 16.63 11.36 2.58
CA LYS A 106 17.14 12.63 2.09
C LYS A 106 17.55 13.56 3.24
N LYS A 107 16.71 13.67 4.27
CA LYS A 107 17.02 14.46 5.45
C LYS A 107 18.26 13.95 6.19
N LEU A 108 18.40 12.64 6.35
CA LEU A 108 19.58 12.03 6.96
C LEU A 108 20.86 12.26 6.14
N GLN A 109 20.76 12.25 4.81
CA GLN A 109 21.89 12.58 3.94
C GLN A 109 22.32 14.05 4.11
N GLU A 110 21.36 14.97 4.11
CA GLU A 110 21.62 16.41 4.30
C GLU A 110 22.26 16.69 5.67
N GLU A 111 21.73 16.09 6.75
CA GLU A 111 22.30 16.23 8.10
C GLU A 111 23.71 15.65 8.19
N ASN A 112 23.98 14.50 7.55
CA ASN A 112 25.31 13.89 7.56
C ASN A 112 26.34 14.74 6.82
N GLU A 113 25.99 15.33 5.66
CA GLU A 113 26.88 16.25 4.95
C GLU A 113 27.17 17.52 5.77
N GLN A 114 26.18 18.05 6.51
CA GLN A 114 26.40 19.15 7.44
C GLN A 114 27.35 18.77 8.59
N LEU A 115 27.20 17.58 9.16
CA LEU A 115 28.06 17.08 10.23
C LEU A 115 29.50 16.88 9.75
N LYS A 116 29.70 16.30 8.56
CA LYS A 116 31.04 16.16 7.95
C LYS A 116 31.71 17.51 7.76
N SER A 117 30.98 18.50 7.23
CA SER A 117 31.48 19.86 7.04
C SER A 117 31.90 20.51 8.37
N LYS A 118 31.05 20.41 9.41
CA LYS A 118 31.38 20.89 10.76
C LYS A 118 32.60 20.17 11.35
N ASN A 119 32.73 18.86 11.13
CA ASN A 119 33.86 18.10 11.64
C ASN A 119 35.17 18.55 10.98
N ILE A 120 35.17 18.78 9.67
CA ILE A 120 36.33 19.32 8.95
C ILE A 120 36.72 20.71 9.46
N ASP A 121 35.74 21.58 9.71
CA ASP A 121 35.98 22.93 10.27
C ASP A 121 36.58 22.85 11.70
N LEU A 122 36.06 21.96 12.55
CA LEU A 122 36.58 21.74 13.89
C LEU A 122 38.00 21.15 13.88
N GLU A 123 38.26 20.16 13.03
CA GLU A 123 39.60 19.58 12.86
C GLU A 123 40.61 20.65 12.41
N SER A 124 40.21 21.53 11.49
CA SER A 124 41.03 22.65 11.02
C SER A 124 41.33 23.66 12.14
N LYS A 125 40.32 24.01 12.95
CA LYS A 125 40.47 24.90 14.11
C LYS A 125 41.38 24.28 15.19
N LEU A 126 41.24 22.99 15.46
CA LEU A 126 42.09 22.26 16.40
C LEU A 126 43.55 22.23 15.93
N ALA A 127 43.80 21.96 14.65
CA ALA A 127 45.15 22.01 14.09
C ALA A 127 45.79 23.40 14.22
N ALA A 128 45.02 24.47 13.97
CA ALA A 128 45.49 25.84 14.16
C ALA A 128 45.87 26.15 15.62
N ILE A 129 45.05 25.69 16.58
CA ILE A 129 45.34 25.86 18.02
C ILE A 129 46.55 25.04 18.43
N SER A 130 46.66 23.78 18.00
CA SER A 130 47.80 22.92 18.32
C SER A 130 49.14 23.49 17.84
N ASN A 131 49.14 24.24 16.73
CA ASN A 131 50.33 24.94 16.24
C ASN A 131 50.69 26.18 17.07
N TYR A 132 49.79 26.66 17.93
CA TYR A 132 49.96 27.84 18.78
C TYR A 132 50.19 27.52 20.26
N VAL A 133 50.05 26.25 20.68
CA VAL A 133 50.46 25.83 22.02
C VAL A 133 51.99 25.75 22.02
N PRO A 134 52.70 26.56 22.82
CA PRO A 134 54.13 26.39 23.00
C PRO A 134 54.33 25.00 23.58
N VAL A 135 55.12 24.17 22.89
CA VAL A 135 55.70 22.98 23.53
C VAL A 135 56.51 23.53 24.70
N GLU A 136 56.00 23.42 25.92
CA GLU A 136 56.83 23.59 27.11
C GLU A 136 57.90 22.50 27.03
N ASN A 137 59.02 22.87 26.43
CA ASN A 137 60.23 22.09 26.43
C ASN A 137 60.76 22.10 27.86
N LYS A 138 60.78 20.90 28.47
CA LYS A 138 61.62 20.41 29.58
C LYS A 138 62.17 21.43 30.60
#